data_AF-A0A449G5I5-F1
#
_entry.id   AF-A0A449G5I5-F1
#
_cell.length_a   1.000
_cell.length_b   1.000
_cell.length_c   1.000
_cell.angle_alpha   90.00
_cell.angle_beta   90.00
_cell.angle_gamma   90.00
#
_symmetry.space_group_name_H-M   'P 1'
#
loop_
_entity.id
_entity.type
_entity.pdbx_description
1 polymer ?
#
loop_
_entity_poly.entity_id
_entity_poly.type
_entity_poly.pdbx_seq_one_letter_code
_entity_poly.pdbx_strand_id
1 'polypeptide(L)'
;MMTSRFAPVARKLIERAAVEYAAHYYGGPWRVDIDGAAELITDAHLPAVRAEYGPAAVAAAVADYLRAHPEILHSSEGERERHAQARAREWRRLVDAAERAMCAGDIHRARRLIDDAEMVGPGYSVTAYRSRITAAAAPVADLPRRQAVRRAS
;
A
#
# COMPACT_ATOMS: atom_id res chain seq x y z
N MET A 1 14.36 6.33 -20.36
CA MET A 1 13.58 6.04 -19.14
C MET A 1 12.24 5.46 -19.58
N MET A 2 12.06 4.14 -19.54
CA MET A 2 10.75 3.52 -19.81
C MET A 2 9.86 3.80 -18.60
N THR A 3 8.82 4.59 -18.80
CA THR A 3 7.71 4.76 -17.85
C THR A 3 7.16 3.36 -17.54
N SER A 4 7.31 2.91 -16.29
CA SER A 4 6.86 1.58 -15.89
C SER A 4 5.35 1.45 -16.11
N ARG A 5 4.94 0.38 -16.78
CA ARG A 5 3.54 0.01 -17.09
C ARG A 5 2.61 -0.04 -15.87
N PHE A 6 3.15 -0.26 -14.68
CA PHE A 6 2.38 -0.33 -13.43
C PHE A 6 2.26 1.02 -12.73
N ALA A 7 1.07 1.30 -12.21
CA ALA A 7 0.87 2.36 -11.23
C ALA A 7 1.82 2.19 -10.03
N PRO A 8 2.24 3.28 -9.36
CA PRO A 8 3.21 3.21 -8.26
C PRO A 8 2.82 2.22 -7.14
N VAL A 9 1.55 2.22 -6.72
CA VAL A 9 1.03 1.31 -5.68
C VAL A 9 1.05 -0.15 -6.16
N ALA A 10 0.67 -0.40 -7.41
CA ALA A 10 0.73 -1.75 -8.01
C ALA A 10 2.17 -2.30 -8.02
N ARG A 11 3.16 -1.44 -8.32
CA ARG A 11 4.57 -1.83 -8.21
C ARG A 11 4.96 -2.19 -6.78
N LYS A 12 4.55 -1.38 -5.80
CA LYS A 12 4.82 -1.69 -4.38
C LYS A 12 4.14 -2.97 -3.89
N LEU A 13 2.96 -3.31 -4.42
CA LEU A 13 2.33 -4.61 -4.18
C LEU A 13 3.19 -5.77 -4.70
N ILE A 14 3.70 -5.65 -5.93
CA ILE A 14 4.60 -6.64 -6.55
C ILE A 14 5.87 -6.82 -5.71
N GLU A 15 6.55 -5.71 -5.37
CA GLU A 15 7.76 -5.72 -4.54
C GLU A 15 7.51 -6.38 -3.18
N ARG A 16 6.42 -5.99 -2.50
CA ARG A 16 6.03 -6.57 -1.21
C ARG A 16 5.81 -8.08 -1.32
N ALA A 17 5.02 -8.53 -2.30
CA ALA A 17 4.70 -9.94 -2.47
C ALA A 17 5.96 -10.77 -2.75
N ALA A 18 6.89 -10.24 -3.56
CA ALA A 18 8.18 -10.87 -3.79
C ALA A 18 8.98 -11.04 -2.48
N VAL A 19 9.14 -9.96 -1.69
CA VAL A 19 9.87 -10.01 -0.41
C VAL A 19 9.23 -10.98 0.60
N GLU A 20 7.91 -11.06 0.64
CA GLU A 20 7.19 -11.90 1.62
C GLU A 20 7.19 -13.39 1.25
N TYR A 21 7.13 -13.73 -0.04
CA TYR A 21 6.81 -15.08 -0.49
C TYR A 21 7.88 -15.76 -1.35
N ALA A 22 8.88 -15.03 -1.86
CA ALA A 22 9.89 -15.61 -2.76
C ALA A 22 10.59 -16.84 -2.16
N ALA A 23 11.14 -16.73 -0.96
CA ALA A 23 11.83 -17.84 -0.29
C ALA A 23 10.91 -19.03 0.09
N HIS A 24 9.58 -18.85 0.07
CA HIS A 24 8.65 -19.97 0.29
C HIS A 24 8.51 -20.84 -0.96
N TYR A 25 8.50 -20.21 -2.14
CA TYR A 25 8.36 -20.90 -3.42
C TYR A 25 9.70 -21.30 -4.01
N TYR A 26 10.67 -20.39 -4.03
CA TYR A 26 12.01 -20.63 -4.55
C TYR A 26 12.78 -21.59 -3.65
N GLY A 27 13.22 -22.73 -4.22
CA GLY A 27 13.98 -23.75 -3.47
C GLY A 27 13.21 -24.47 -2.36
N GLY A 28 11.92 -24.16 -2.16
CA GLY A 28 11.03 -24.84 -1.22
C GLY A 28 10.66 -26.27 -1.68
N PRO A 29 9.64 -26.91 -1.07
CA PRO A 29 9.22 -28.27 -1.43
C PRO A 29 8.92 -28.47 -2.92
N TRP A 30 8.51 -27.38 -3.58
CA TRP A 30 8.16 -27.34 -5.00
C TRP A 30 9.37 -27.11 -5.93
N ARG A 31 10.54 -26.75 -5.39
CA ARG A 31 11.82 -26.56 -6.09
C ARG A 31 11.70 -25.77 -7.41
N VAL A 32 10.84 -24.77 -7.44
CA VAL A 32 10.68 -23.93 -8.63
C VAL A 32 11.86 -22.97 -8.77
N ASP A 33 12.16 -22.62 -10.01
CA ASP A 33 13.09 -21.56 -10.36
C ASP A 33 12.46 -20.17 -10.14
N ILE A 34 13.14 -19.10 -10.59
CA ILE A 34 12.65 -17.73 -10.44
C ILE A 34 11.32 -17.53 -11.17
N ASP A 35 11.19 -18.06 -12.39
CA ASP A 35 10.00 -17.86 -13.22
C ASP A 35 8.80 -18.62 -12.63
N GLY A 36 8.99 -19.87 -12.20
CA GLY A 36 7.95 -20.62 -11.49
C GLY A 36 7.56 -20.01 -10.14
N ALA A 37 8.51 -19.46 -9.38
CA ALA A 37 8.20 -18.71 -8.16
C ALA A 37 7.38 -17.44 -8.48
N ALA A 38 7.72 -16.74 -9.55
CA ALA A 38 7.02 -15.53 -9.98
C ALA A 38 5.56 -15.80 -10.39
N GLU A 39 5.31 -16.91 -11.10
CA GLU A 39 3.95 -17.35 -11.44
C GLU A 39 3.13 -17.64 -10.17
N LEU A 40 3.68 -18.45 -9.24
CA LEU A 40 3.00 -18.79 -7.99
C LEU A 40 2.69 -17.56 -7.12
N ILE A 41 3.63 -16.61 -7.03
CA ILE A 41 3.42 -15.35 -6.30
C ILE A 41 2.31 -14.53 -6.96
N THR A 42 2.33 -14.43 -8.28
CA THR A 42 1.33 -13.68 -9.06
C THR A 42 -0.07 -14.23 -8.85
N ASP A 43 -0.21 -15.55 -8.91
CA ASP A 43 -1.51 -16.21 -8.81
C ASP A 43 -2.07 -16.19 -7.40
N ALA A 44 -1.25 -16.45 -6.40
CA ALA A 44 -1.69 -16.58 -5.01
C ALA A 44 -1.84 -15.22 -4.29
N HIS A 45 -0.96 -14.25 -4.57
CA HIS A 45 -0.80 -13.06 -3.72
C HIS A 45 -1.09 -11.74 -4.43
N LEU A 46 -1.31 -11.74 -5.75
CA LEU A 46 -1.56 -10.54 -6.55
C LEU A 46 -2.86 -10.60 -7.40
N PRO A 47 -4.00 -11.12 -6.90
CA PRO A 47 -5.21 -11.30 -7.71
C PRO A 47 -5.78 -9.98 -8.26
N ALA A 48 -5.69 -8.88 -7.52
CA ALA A 48 -6.15 -7.57 -7.99
C ALA A 48 -5.22 -7.00 -9.08
N VAL A 49 -3.90 -7.07 -8.87
CA VAL A 49 -2.91 -6.54 -9.82
C VAL A 49 -2.93 -7.35 -11.12
N ARG A 50 -3.04 -8.68 -11.03
CA ARG A 50 -3.14 -9.55 -12.22
C ARG A 50 -4.44 -9.30 -13.00
N ALA A 51 -5.55 -9.02 -12.31
CA ALA A 51 -6.82 -8.72 -12.95
C ALA A 51 -6.76 -7.41 -13.75
N GLU A 52 -6.02 -6.41 -13.25
CA GLU A 52 -5.87 -5.11 -13.90
C GLU A 52 -4.84 -5.12 -15.04
N TYR A 53 -3.65 -5.70 -14.81
CA TYR A 53 -2.51 -5.58 -15.74
C TYR A 53 -2.26 -6.82 -16.61
N GLY A 54 -2.91 -7.95 -16.29
CA GLY A 54 -2.75 -9.25 -16.92
C GLY A 54 -1.70 -10.12 -16.22
N PRO A 55 -1.92 -11.45 -16.11
CA PRO A 55 -1.06 -12.35 -15.33
C PRO A 55 0.38 -12.40 -15.85
N ALA A 56 0.58 -12.51 -17.17
CA ALA A 56 1.92 -12.59 -17.76
C ALA A 56 2.77 -11.33 -17.50
N ALA A 57 2.16 -10.15 -17.55
CA ALA A 57 2.88 -8.90 -17.27
C ALA A 57 3.30 -8.80 -15.79
N VAL A 58 2.42 -9.25 -14.87
CA VAL A 58 2.72 -9.25 -13.43
C VAL A 58 3.78 -10.29 -13.10
N ALA A 59 3.68 -11.51 -13.63
CA ALA A 59 4.69 -12.55 -13.43
C ALA A 59 6.07 -12.12 -13.94
N ALA A 60 6.14 -11.51 -15.13
CA ALA A 60 7.40 -10.94 -15.64
C ALA A 60 7.98 -9.87 -14.70
N ALA A 61 7.14 -8.98 -14.17
CA ALA A 61 7.59 -7.95 -13.24
C ALA A 61 8.06 -8.53 -11.88
N VAL A 62 7.41 -9.58 -11.38
CA VAL A 62 7.89 -10.32 -10.21
C VAL A 62 9.24 -10.96 -10.50
N ALA A 63 9.37 -11.68 -11.62
CA ALA A 63 10.62 -12.33 -12.00
C ALA A 63 11.78 -11.33 -12.16
N ASP A 64 11.54 -10.18 -12.78
CA ASP A 64 12.53 -9.11 -12.91
C ASP A 64 12.97 -8.56 -11.55
N TYR A 65 12.03 -8.39 -10.62
CA TYR A 65 12.35 -8.00 -9.25
C TYR A 65 13.18 -9.06 -8.53
N LEU A 66 12.82 -10.34 -8.65
CA LEU A 66 13.58 -11.45 -8.06
C LEU A 66 15.00 -11.56 -8.61
N ARG A 67 15.19 -11.35 -9.92
CA ARG A 67 16.53 -11.30 -10.54
C ARG A 67 17.37 -10.13 -10.05
N ALA A 68 16.74 -8.98 -9.83
CA ALA A 68 17.41 -7.79 -9.31
C ALA A 68 17.74 -7.90 -7.80
N HIS A 69 17.02 -8.75 -7.07
CA HIS A 69 17.11 -8.92 -5.62
C HIS A 69 17.29 -10.39 -5.22
N PRO A 70 18.37 -11.07 -5.67
CA PRO A 70 18.55 -12.50 -5.41
C PRO A 70 18.66 -12.84 -3.91
N GLU A 71 19.02 -11.86 -3.06
CA GLU A 71 19.09 -12.03 -1.61
C GLU A 71 17.75 -12.44 -0.96
N ILE A 72 16.62 -12.06 -1.55
CA ILE A 72 15.29 -12.34 -0.96
C ILE A 72 14.84 -13.78 -1.22
N LEU A 73 15.44 -14.45 -2.20
CA LEU A 73 15.17 -15.85 -2.55
C LEU A 73 15.55 -16.81 -1.43
N HIS A 74 16.46 -16.40 -0.54
CA HIS A 74 16.98 -17.23 0.55
C HIS A 74 16.69 -16.65 1.93
N SER A 75 15.83 -15.62 2.03
CA SER A 75 15.48 -15.01 3.31
C SER A 75 14.80 -16.02 4.23
N SER A 76 15.27 -16.11 5.47
CA SER A 76 14.67 -16.92 6.53
C SER A 76 13.28 -16.40 6.92
N GLU A 77 12.46 -17.25 7.54
CA GLU A 77 11.14 -16.84 8.05
C GLU A 77 11.25 -15.66 9.04
N GLY A 78 12.23 -15.71 9.94
CA GLY A 78 12.46 -14.63 10.90
C GLY A 78 12.87 -13.30 10.25
N GLU A 79 13.61 -13.33 9.13
CA GLU A 79 13.92 -12.11 8.37
C GLU A 79 12.66 -11.54 7.72
N ARG A 80 11.88 -12.39 7.04
CA ARG A 80 10.64 -11.96 6.38
C ARG A 80 9.66 -11.36 7.38
N GLU A 81 9.51 -11.99 8.55
CA GLU A 81 8.68 -11.48 9.64
C GLU A 81 9.19 -10.14 10.17
N ARG A 82 10.50 -9.98 10.38
CA ARG A 82 11.08 -8.69 10.80
C ARG A 82 10.80 -7.57 9.78
N HIS A 83 10.92 -7.86 8.49
CA HIS A 83 10.59 -6.90 7.44
C HIS A 83 9.09 -6.55 7.41
N ALA A 84 8.21 -7.54 7.57
CA ALA A 84 6.77 -7.31 7.66
C ALA A 84 6.40 -6.43 8.86
N GLN A 85 6.97 -6.71 10.04
CA GLN A 85 6.76 -5.91 11.23
C GLN A 85 7.31 -4.48 11.10
N ALA A 86 8.47 -4.31 10.45
CA ALA A 86 9.03 -2.99 10.20
C ALA A 86 8.11 -2.14 9.32
N ARG A 87 7.57 -2.72 8.23
CA ARG A 87 6.56 -2.05 7.38
C ARG A 87 5.29 -1.71 8.16
N ALA A 88 4.78 -2.65 8.96
CA ALA A 88 3.56 -2.42 9.75
C ALA A 88 3.72 -1.28 10.77
N ARG A 89 4.88 -1.21 11.45
CA ARG A 89 5.20 -0.12 12.38
C ARG A 89 5.28 1.23 11.66
N GLU A 90 5.96 1.27 10.52
CA GLU A 90 6.10 2.51 9.76
C GLU A 90 4.76 2.98 9.18
N TRP A 91 3.97 2.06 8.63
CA TRP A 91 2.62 2.35 8.16
C TRP A 91 1.76 2.98 9.27
N ARG A 92 1.77 2.37 10.46
CA ARG A 92 1.03 2.89 11.62
C ARG A 92 1.50 4.29 12.01
N ARG A 93 2.82 4.51 12.05
CA ARG A 93 3.40 5.82 12.37
C ARG A 93 2.90 6.91 11.41
N LEU A 94 2.81 6.61 10.12
CA LEU A 94 2.33 7.54 9.08
C LEU A 94 0.83 7.83 9.23
N VAL A 95 0.02 6.80 9.47
CA VAL A 95 -1.42 6.94 9.70
C VAL A 95 -1.70 7.77 10.95
N ASP A 96 -1.04 7.49 12.07
CA ASP A 96 -1.21 8.26 13.31
C ASP A 96 -0.80 9.73 13.12
N ALA A 97 0.24 9.98 12.32
CA ALA A 97 0.66 11.33 11.96
C ALA A 97 -0.37 12.04 11.06
N ALA A 98 -1.00 11.31 10.14
CA ALA A 98 -2.05 11.85 9.29
C ALA A 98 -3.28 12.23 10.11
N GLU A 99 -3.67 11.42 11.10
CA GLU A 99 -4.77 11.74 12.00
C GLU A 99 -4.50 12.99 12.83
N ARG A 100 -3.28 13.11 13.40
CA ARG A 100 -2.88 14.34 14.11
C ARG A 100 -2.91 15.57 13.21
N ALA A 101 -2.44 15.46 11.96
CA ALA A 101 -2.48 16.55 10.99
C ALA A 101 -3.92 16.95 10.67
N MET A 102 -4.83 15.97 10.50
CA MET A 102 -6.25 16.21 10.27
C MET A 102 -6.91 16.91 11.47
N CYS A 103 -6.64 16.48 12.71
CA CYS A 103 -7.11 17.15 13.92
C CYS A 103 -6.61 18.60 14.05
N ALA A 104 -5.41 18.88 13.55
CA ALA A 104 -4.84 20.22 13.51
C ALA A 104 -5.36 21.08 12.34
N GLY A 105 -6.26 20.55 11.49
CA GLY A 105 -6.75 21.23 10.29
C GLY A 105 -5.77 21.26 9.11
N ASP A 106 -4.61 20.60 9.23
CA ASP A 106 -3.62 20.48 8.15
C ASP A 106 -3.98 19.33 7.21
N ILE A 107 -5.05 19.53 6.45
CA ILE A 107 -5.64 18.55 5.53
C ILE A 107 -4.64 18.14 4.43
N HIS A 108 -3.85 19.10 3.92
CA HIS A 108 -2.87 18.81 2.87
C HIS A 108 -1.78 17.86 3.37
N ARG A 109 -1.27 18.08 4.59
CA ARG A 109 -0.29 17.18 5.19
C ARG A 109 -0.89 15.81 5.49
N ALA A 110 -2.13 15.76 6.00
CA ALA A 110 -2.82 14.50 6.25
C ALA A 110 -2.93 13.65 4.97
N ARG A 111 -3.28 14.26 3.82
CA ARG A 111 -3.37 13.56 2.54
C ARG A 111 -2.04 12.96 2.11
N ARG A 112 -0.95 13.75 2.12
CA ARG A 112 0.39 13.25 1.76
C ARG A 112 0.82 12.07 2.65
N LEU A 113 0.59 12.16 3.96
CA LEU A 113 0.95 11.09 4.89
C LEU A 113 0.18 9.78 4.64
N ILE A 114 -1.08 9.87 4.21
CA ILE A 114 -1.86 8.69 3.80
C ILE A 114 -1.35 8.11 2.48
N ASP A 115 -0.97 8.95 1.52
CA ASP A 115 -0.37 8.48 0.27
C ASP A 115 0.99 7.79 0.54
N ASP A 116 1.82 8.36 1.43
CA ASP A 116 3.07 7.73 1.88
C ASP A 116 2.80 6.39 2.59
N ALA A 117 1.76 6.32 3.43
CA ALA A 117 1.37 5.08 4.10
C ALA A 117 0.98 3.99 3.09
N GLU A 118 0.20 4.33 2.06
CA GLU A 118 -0.16 3.39 0.98
C GLU A 118 1.08 2.86 0.26
N MET A 119 2.11 3.69 0.08
CA MET A 119 3.37 3.27 -0.54
C MET A 119 4.23 2.35 0.35
N VAL A 120 4.19 2.53 1.67
CA VAL A 120 4.92 1.68 2.63
C VAL A 120 4.22 0.34 2.85
N GLY A 121 2.89 0.36 2.96
CA GLY A 121 2.07 -0.80 3.28
C GLY A 121 0.91 -0.94 2.31
N PRO A 122 1.16 -1.25 1.04
CA PRO A 122 0.13 -1.24 -0.01
C PRO A 122 -0.94 -2.34 0.17
N GLY A 123 -0.72 -3.30 1.07
CA GLY A 123 -1.72 -4.28 1.47
C GLY A 123 -2.75 -3.77 2.48
N TYR A 124 -2.52 -2.61 3.10
CA TYR A 124 -3.45 -2.00 4.03
C TYR A 124 -4.37 -1.03 3.30
N SER A 125 -5.67 -1.10 3.59
CA SER A 125 -6.65 -0.19 2.99
C SER A 125 -6.53 1.21 3.59
N VAL A 126 -6.39 2.22 2.71
CA VAL A 126 -6.40 3.64 3.09
C VAL A 126 -7.73 4.35 2.80
N THR A 127 -8.71 3.64 2.24
CA THR A 127 -9.97 4.23 1.75
C THR A 127 -10.72 5.00 2.83
N ALA A 128 -10.86 4.43 4.03
CA ALA A 128 -11.54 5.10 5.14
C ALA A 128 -10.86 6.41 5.56
N TYR A 129 -9.52 6.44 5.56
CA TYR A 129 -8.76 7.65 5.88
C TYR A 129 -8.94 8.72 4.79
N ARG A 130 -8.90 8.33 3.50
CA ARG A 130 -9.16 9.23 2.39
C ARG A 130 -10.56 9.85 2.47
N SER A 131 -11.58 9.05 2.79
CA SER A 131 -12.95 9.54 2.98
C SER A 131 -13.04 10.55 4.14
N ARG A 132 -12.41 10.26 5.28
CA ARG A 132 -12.37 11.18 6.44
C ARG A 132 -11.67 12.50 6.11
N ILE A 133 -10.52 12.45 5.42
CA ILE A 133 -9.78 13.65 5.00
C ILE A 133 -10.63 14.49 4.04
N THR A 134 -11.30 13.86 3.07
CA THR A 134 -12.21 14.58 2.16
C THR A 134 -13.38 15.24 2.90
N ALA A 135 -13.97 14.56 3.87
CA ALA A 135 -15.03 15.14 4.70
C ALA A 135 -14.52 16.33 5.54
N ALA A 136 -13.32 16.23 6.11
CA ALA A 136 -12.69 17.32 6.87
C ALA A 136 -12.26 18.51 5.99
N ALA A 137 -12.02 18.28 4.69
CA ALA A 137 -11.69 19.31 3.71
C ALA A 137 -12.92 20.07 3.20
N ALA A 138 -14.13 19.52 3.37
CA ALA A 138 -15.34 20.16 2.90
C ALA A 138 -15.49 21.51 3.62
N PRO A 139 -15.78 22.61 2.89
CA PRO A 139 -16.09 23.87 3.55
C PRO A 139 -17.22 23.60 4.54
N VAL A 140 -17.08 24.10 5.77
CA VAL A 140 -18.19 24.14 6.73
C VAL A 140 -19.24 25.02 6.07
N ALA A 141 -20.15 24.40 5.33
CA ALA A 141 -21.27 25.10 4.73
C ALA A 141 -21.92 25.87 5.87
N ASP A 142 -21.99 27.19 5.71
CA ASP A 142 -22.48 28.16 6.67
C ASP A 142 -23.78 27.61 7.25
N LEU A 143 -23.71 26.99 8.43
CA LEU A 143 -24.89 26.51 9.13
C LEU A 143 -25.75 27.75 9.26
N PRO A 144 -26.99 27.78 8.72
CA PRO A 144 -27.80 28.98 8.72
C PRO A 144 -27.81 29.49 10.14
N ARG A 145 -27.15 30.64 10.35
CA ARG A 145 -27.08 31.31 11.66
C ARG A 145 -28.52 31.41 12.07
N ARG A 146 -28.98 30.51 12.95
CA ARG A 146 -30.35 30.47 13.42
C ARG A 146 -30.61 31.88 13.84
N GLN A 147 -31.47 32.56 13.07
CA GLN A 147 -31.81 33.94 13.29
C GLN A 147 -32.09 34.05 14.76
N ALA A 148 -31.27 34.85 15.43
CA ALA A 148 -31.59 35.37 16.73
C ALA A 148 -32.81 36.27 16.54
N VAL A 149 -33.99 35.67 16.30
CA VAL A 149 -35.28 36.28 16.60
C VAL A 149 -35.46 36.11 18.11
N ARG A 150 -34.55 36.75 18.85
CA ARG A 150 -34.80 37.17 20.22
C ARG A 150 -35.73 38.38 20.09
N ARG A 151 -36.99 38.16 20.45
CA ARG A 151 -37.81 39.08 21.23
C ARG A 151 -37.78 40.55 20.79
N ALA A 152 -38.72 40.91 19.91
CA ALA A 152 -39.39 42.19 20.10
C ALA A 152 -40.62 41.90 20.98
N SER A 153 -40.57 42.46 22.19
CA SER A 153 -41.68 42.59 23.13
C SER A 153 -42.71 43.59 22.64
#